data_AF-L0KYZ6-F1
#
_entry.id   AF-L0KYZ6-F1
#
_cell.length_a   1.000
_cell.length_b   1.000
_cell.length_c   1.000
_cell.angle_alpha   90.00
_cell.angle_beta   90.00
_cell.angle_gamma   90.00
#
_symmetry.space_group_name_H-M   'P 1'
#
loop_
_entity.id
_entity.type
_entity.pdbx_description
1 polymer ?
#
loop_
_entity_poly.entity_id
_entity_poly.type
_entity_poly.pdbx_seq_one_letter_code
_entity_poly.pdbx_strand_id
1 'polypeptide(L)'
;MTYSKLMPVMLLTVAVLGLVSVATACEISGYKYQELGDGTPYTDHPLQGWTIKLYKSVGTTEPVLLAQTTTDASGHYNFSEKLGKLPVYPEYKGTVYGTYYVYENMETGWTQLFPSTGYHEVTLSGGSDGINVVQNLNFVNQQDKVCYKEETAWAAGDRYVPKGNWATYTTYKSGNTVTIYAGQKIDAGTVTFSAPVNGKVTITINLKNGAVFSDVQENLKIQGYTAVPPAKNPAPGKFTTYKGTFSGSSATITVPQYAYYGIHLDVKVPSN
;
A
#
# COMPACT_ATOMS: atom_id res chain seq x y z
N MET A 1 71.06 41.72 61.11
CA MET A 1 71.01 41.16 59.74
C MET A 1 70.14 39.93 59.79
N THR A 2 69.05 39.97 59.06
CA THR A 2 67.83 39.17 59.24
C THR A 2 67.95 37.77 58.65
N TYR A 3 67.54 36.78 59.45
CA TYR A 3 67.01 35.46 59.07
C TYR A 3 65.87 35.62 58.02
N SER A 4 65.42 34.64 57.22
CA SER A 4 65.54 33.18 57.14
C SER A 4 64.89 32.73 55.82
N LYS A 5 65.33 31.58 55.29
CA LYS A 5 64.62 30.78 54.28
C LYS A 5 63.18 30.44 54.73
N LEU A 6 62.21 30.47 53.80
CA LEU A 6 61.02 29.60 53.78
C LEU A 6 60.46 29.45 52.34
N MET A 7 59.85 28.29 52.11
CA MET A 7 59.69 27.49 50.88
C MET A 7 58.74 28.03 49.80
N PRO A 8 58.84 27.52 48.54
CA PRO A 8 57.83 27.79 47.50
C PRO A 8 56.56 26.97 47.77
N VAL A 9 55.41 27.66 47.83
CA VAL A 9 54.09 27.03 47.94
C VAL A 9 53.67 26.59 46.54
N MET A 10 53.55 25.28 46.34
CA MET A 10 53.01 24.66 45.14
C MET A 10 51.48 24.85 45.14
N LEU A 11 50.96 25.66 44.22
CA LEU A 11 49.52 25.84 44.02
C LEU A 11 48.96 24.57 43.34
N LEU A 12 48.19 23.77 44.09
CA LEU A 12 47.46 22.63 43.54
C LEU A 12 46.17 23.15 42.88
N THR A 13 46.17 23.28 41.55
CA THR A 13 44.93 23.52 40.80
C THR A 13 44.09 22.25 40.80
N VAL A 14 43.04 22.20 41.60
CA VAL A 14 42.00 21.16 41.54
C VAL A 14 41.18 21.41 40.27
N ALA A 15 41.41 20.61 39.23
CA ALA A 15 40.50 20.52 38.11
C ALA A 15 39.25 19.77 38.57
N VAL A 16 38.16 20.48 38.83
CA VAL A 16 36.83 19.86 38.87
C VAL A 16 36.53 19.46 37.43
N LEU A 17 36.85 18.22 37.05
CA LEU A 17 36.26 17.59 35.87
C LEU A 17 34.77 17.47 36.16
N GLY A 18 34.00 18.45 35.69
CA GLY A 18 32.56 18.28 35.55
C GLY A 18 32.34 17.02 34.71
N LEU A 19 31.70 16.00 35.30
CA LEU A 19 31.07 14.96 34.52
C LEU A 19 30.04 15.66 33.63
N VAL A 20 30.42 15.93 32.39
CA VAL A 20 29.42 16.15 31.36
C VAL A 20 28.82 14.78 31.13
N SER A 21 27.67 14.50 31.73
CA SER A 21 26.85 13.40 31.27
C SER A 21 26.55 13.71 29.80
N VAL A 22 27.09 12.92 28.89
CA VAL A 22 26.60 12.93 27.51
C VAL A 22 25.21 12.33 27.61
N ALA A 23 24.18 13.18 27.68
CA ALA A 23 22.80 12.71 27.54
C ALA A 23 22.74 11.95 26.22
N THR A 24 22.55 10.63 26.30
CA THR A 24 22.40 9.81 25.11
C THR A 24 21.14 10.28 24.38
N ALA A 25 21.26 10.54 23.08
CA ALA A 25 20.16 11.05 22.28
C ALA A 25 18.97 10.10 22.34
N CYS A 26 17.76 10.65 22.43
CA CYS A 26 16.56 9.85 22.51
C CYS A 26 16.27 9.16 21.18
N GLU A 27 15.74 7.94 21.27
CA GLU A 27 15.32 7.12 20.14
C GLU A 27 14.08 6.31 20.47
N ILE A 28 13.15 6.27 19.51
CA ILE A 28 12.01 5.37 19.48
C ILE A 28 12.06 4.62 18.14
N SER A 29 12.17 3.29 18.18
CA SER A 29 12.29 2.46 16.97
C SER A 29 11.56 1.12 17.06
N GLY A 30 11.37 0.51 15.91
CA GLY A 30 10.71 -0.78 15.76
C GLY A 30 10.70 -1.24 14.31
N TYR A 31 9.95 -2.30 14.05
CA TYR A 31 9.84 -2.93 12.75
C TYR A 31 8.38 -3.12 12.33
N LYS A 32 8.15 -3.11 11.03
CA LYS A 32 6.88 -3.49 10.41
C LYS A 32 7.04 -4.85 9.74
N TYR A 33 6.13 -5.76 10.08
CA TYR A 33 6.11 -7.12 9.56
C TYR A 33 4.76 -7.49 8.94
N GLN A 34 4.81 -8.51 8.07
CA GLN A 34 3.66 -9.22 7.56
C GLN A 34 3.50 -10.57 8.25
N GLU A 35 2.27 -10.89 8.68
CA GLU A 35 1.86 -12.25 9.03
C GLU A 35 1.21 -12.90 7.80
N LEU A 36 1.82 -13.98 7.29
CA LEU A 36 1.33 -14.69 6.10
C LEU A 36 0.21 -15.69 6.43
N GLY A 37 0.10 -16.14 7.68
CA GLY A 37 -0.85 -17.18 8.08
C GLY A 37 -0.50 -18.58 7.57
N ASP A 38 0.73 -18.78 7.09
CA ASP A 38 1.25 -20.05 6.58
C ASP A 38 2.12 -20.81 7.61
N GLY A 39 2.28 -20.25 8.81
CA GLY A 39 3.05 -20.82 9.92
C GLY A 39 4.53 -20.40 9.93
N THR A 40 4.98 -19.59 8.98
CA THR A 40 6.32 -18.97 9.04
C THR A 40 6.35 -17.78 10.00
N PRO A 41 7.46 -17.51 10.71
CA PRO A 41 7.55 -16.37 11.61
C PRO A 41 7.42 -15.03 10.88
N TYR A 42 6.55 -14.13 11.35
CA TYR A 42 6.40 -12.80 10.76
C TYR A 42 7.70 -11.98 10.69
N THR A 43 8.68 -12.26 11.56
CA THR A 43 9.98 -11.57 11.58
C THR A 43 10.79 -11.79 10.30
N ASP A 44 10.47 -12.83 9.55
CA ASP A 44 11.11 -13.15 8.27
C ASP A 44 10.49 -12.38 7.10
N HIS A 45 9.39 -11.64 7.35
CA HIS A 45 8.60 -10.92 6.33
C HIS A 45 8.51 -9.41 6.63
N PRO A 46 9.62 -8.67 6.57
CA PRO A 46 9.60 -7.23 6.78
C PRO A 46 8.81 -6.50 5.67
N LEU A 47 8.09 -5.45 6.05
CA LEU A 47 7.34 -4.61 5.11
C LEU A 47 7.97 -3.23 4.99
N GLN A 48 8.45 -2.92 3.78
CA GLN A 48 8.99 -1.62 3.40
C GLN A 48 7.88 -0.61 3.03
N GLY A 49 8.14 0.68 3.22
CA GLY A 49 7.31 1.77 2.68
C GLY A 49 6.12 2.16 3.54
N TRP A 50 5.89 1.48 4.66
CA TRP A 50 4.77 1.75 5.56
C TRP A 50 4.99 3.05 6.32
N THR A 51 3.99 3.93 6.32
CA THR A 51 4.06 5.20 7.06
C THR A 51 3.79 4.98 8.53
N ILE A 52 4.76 5.32 9.37
CA ILE A 52 4.66 5.32 10.83
C ILE A 52 4.63 6.76 11.32
N LYS A 53 3.73 7.07 12.25
CA LYS A 53 3.49 8.40 12.81
C LYS A 53 3.76 8.39 14.31
N LEU A 54 4.44 9.44 14.76
CA LEU A 54 4.72 9.67 16.16
C LEU A 54 3.92 10.88 16.65
N TYR A 55 3.11 10.65 17.68
CA TYR A 55 2.38 11.69 18.38
C TYR A 55 2.94 11.85 19.80
N LYS A 56 2.84 13.06 20.35
CA LYS A 56 3.25 13.38 21.71
C LYS A 56 2.03 13.76 22.54
N SER A 57 1.93 13.22 23.75
CA SER A 57 0.95 13.69 24.73
C SER A 57 1.32 15.10 25.19
N VAL A 58 0.38 16.03 25.14
CA VAL A 58 0.57 17.42 25.55
C VAL A 58 -0.40 17.83 26.66
N GLY A 59 -0.91 16.89 27.46
CA GLY A 59 -1.83 17.19 28.56
C GLY A 59 -3.22 17.70 28.13
N THR A 60 -3.52 17.68 26.83
CA THR A 60 -4.87 17.78 26.27
C THR A 60 -5.45 16.39 26.03
N THR A 61 -6.74 16.32 25.69
CA THR A 61 -7.42 15.06 25.40
C THR A 61 -6.86 14.35 24.16
N GLU A 62 -6.40 15.10 23.16
CA GLU A 62 -5.82 14.58 21.92
C GLU A 62 -4.31 14.81 21.86
N PRO A 63 -3.49 13.81 21.47
CA PRO A 63 -2.06 13.99 21.30
C PRO A 63 -1.73 14.71 19.97
N VAL A 64 -0.57 15.36 19.91
CA VAL A 64 -0.15 16.15 18.74
C VAL A 64 0.80 15.37 17.86
N LEU A 65 0.59 15.36 16.54
CA LEU A 65 1.50 14.74 15.58
C LEU A 65 2.84 15.49 15.58
N LEU A 66 3.92 14.78 15.92
CA LEU A 66 5.25 15.36 16.02
C LEU A 66 6.09 15.09 14.76
N ALA A 67 6.02 13.86 14.26
CA ALA A 67 6.82 13.41 13.12
C ALA A 67 6.18 12.20 12.42
N GLN A 68 6.68 11.91 11.21
CA GLN A 68 6.40 10.65 10.53
C GLN A 68 7.65 10.13 9.79
N THR A 69 7.65 8.84 9.51
CA THR A 69 8.68 8.17 8.71
C THR A 69 8.08 7.04 7.91
N THR A 70 8.83 6.50 6.96
CA THR A 70 8.49 5.27 6.25
C THR A 70 9.47 4.17 6.64
N THR A 71 9.00 2.92 6.69
CA THR A 71 9.87 1.77 6.95
C THR A 71 10.83 1.52 5.79
N ASP A 72 12.06 1.12 6.09
CA ASP A 72 13.06 0.78 5.08
C ASP A 72 12.90 -0.66 4.55
N ALA A 73 13.84 -1.13 3.71
CA ALA A 73 13.79 -2.47 3.12
C ALA A 73 13.83 -3.62 4.14
N SER A 74 14.31 -3.35 5.37
CA SER A 74 14.29 -4.30 6.49
C SER A 74 13.03 -4.17 7.34
N GLY A 75 12.07 -3.31 6.95
CA GLY A 75 10.87 -3.02 7.72
C GLY A 75 11.12 -2.10 8.91
N HIS A 76 12.35 -1.61 9.10
CA HIS A 76 12.72 -0.82 10.25
C HIS A 76 12.26 0.64 10.12
N TYR A 77 11.86 1.23 11.25
CA TYR A 77 11.60 2.66 11.37
C TYR A 77 12.27 3.24 12.63
N ASN A 78 12.65 4.52 12.57
CA ASN A 78 13.33 5.20 13.67
C ASN A 78 12.87 6.67 13.77
N PHE A 79 12.49 7.07 14.98
CA PHE A 79 12.38 8.46 15.42
C PHE A 79 13.52 8.74 16.40
N SER A 80 14.45 9.61 16.02
CA SER A 80 15.55 10.03 16.90
C SER A 80 15.82 11.52 16.77
N GLU A 81 16.46 12.07 17.80
CA GLU A 81 16.92 13.47 17.79
C GLU A 81 17.91 13.72 16.64
N LYS A 82 18.78 12.74 16.35
CA LYS A 82 19.76 12.80 15.25
C LYS A 82 19.10 12.94 13.88
N LEU A 83 17.91 12.36 13.70
CA LEU A 83 17.13 12.46 12.47
C LEU A 83 16.23 13.71 12.44
N GLY A 84 16.20 14.51 13.51
CA GLY A 84 15.27 15.62 13.67
C GLY A 84 13.81 15.16 13.80
N LYS A 85 13.57 13.88 14.10
CA LYS A 85 12.24 13.26 14.19
C LYS A 85 11.73 13.08 15.62
N LEU A 86 12.52 13.54 16.59
CA LEU A 86 12.10 13.78 17.97
C LEU A 86 12.39 15.24 18.37
N PRO A 87 11.76 16.23 17.71
CA PRO A 87 11.97 17.62 18.07
C PRO A 87 11.38 17.93 19.46
N VAL A 88 12.02 18.88 20.14
CA VAL A 88 11.46 19.49 21.33
C VAL A 88 10.20 20.26 20.94
N TYR A 89 9.05 19.92 21.55
CA TYR A 89 7.78 20.60 21.25
C TYR A 89 7.75 21.98 21.94
N PRO A 90 7.68 23.11 21.19
CA PRO A 90 7.90 24.44 21.75
C PRO A 90 6.80 24.91 22.71
N GLU A 91 5.55 24.51 22.46
CA GLU A 91 4.37 25.00 23.17
C GLU A 91 4.23 24.39 24.58
N TYR A 92 4.96 23.30 24.89
CA TYR A 92 4.90 22.58 26.18
C TYR A 92 6.25 22.45 26.88
N LYS A 93 6.99 23.56 27.01
CA LYS A 93 8.22 23.66 27.81
C LYS A 93 9.23 22.54 27.54
N GLY A 94 9.68 22.44 26.30
CA GLY A 94 11.13 22.40 26.07
C GLY A 94 11.85 21.07 26.31
N THR A 95 11.17 19.91 26.31
CA THR A 95 11.87 18.63 26.48
C THR A 95 11.43 17.54 25.50
N VAL A 96 12.39 16.68 25.14
CA VAL A 96 12.19 15.43 24.41
C VAL A 96 11.57 14.34 25.30
N TYR A 97 11.58 14.50 26.63
CA TYR A 97 10.93 13.57 27.55
C TYR A 97 9.40 13.72 27.56
N GLY A 98 8.70 12.68 28.01
CA GLY A 98 7.25 12.61 28.06
C GLY A 98 6.68 11.38 27.37
N THR A 99 5.35 11.30 27.33
CA THR A 99 4.61 10.18 26.73
C THR A 99 4.36 10.41 25.24
N TYR A 100 4.56 9.35 24.47
CA TYR A 100 4.42 9.30 23.03
C TYR A 100 3.51 8.16 22.62
N TYR A 101 2.84 8.35 21.49
CA TYR A 101 2.02 7.35 20.84
C TYR A 101 2.56 7.11 19.43
N VAL A 102 2.83 5.85 19.10
CA VAL A 102 3.31 5.44 17.78
C VAL A 102 2.19 4.72 17.06
N TYR A 103 1.81 5.21 15.88
CA TYR A 103 0.78 4.63 15.03
C TYR A 103 1.36 4.22 13.69
N GLU A 104 0.76 3.24 13.03
CA GLU A 104 0.89 3.05 11.59
C GLU A 104 -0.28 3.68 10.85
N ASN A 105 -0.06 4.09 9.60
CA ASN A 105 -1.15 4.31 8.67
C ASN A 105 -1.61 2.97 8.09
N MET A 106 -2.86 2.60 8.34
CA MET A 106 -3.44 1.41 7.73
C MET A 106 -3.61 1.57 6.22
N GLU A 107 -3.09 0.62 5.45
CA GLU A 107 -3.30 0.53 4.01
C GLU A 107 -4.58 -0.26 3.68
N THR A 108 -5.24 0.06 2.56
CA THR A 108 -6.42 -0.69 2.11
C THR A 108 -6.05 -2.13 1.75
N GLY A 109 -6.84 -3.10 2.21
CA GLY A 109 -6.58 -4.52 2.00
C GLY A 109 -5.58 -5.11 3.00
N TRP A 110 -5.37 -4.43 4.13
CA TRP A 110 -4.56 -4.90 5.24
C TRP A 110 -5.32 -4.75 6.56
N THR A 111 -5.03 -5.66 7.48
CA THR A 111 -5.54 -5.63 8.85
C THR A 111 -4.37 -5.60 9.84
N GLN A 112 -4.40 -4.68 10.81
CA GLN A 112 -3.44 -4.66 11.93
C GLN A 112 -3.72 -5.82 12.87
N LEU A 113 -2.70 -6.62 13.17
CA LEU A 113 -2.77 -7.69 14.17
C LEU A 113 -2.07 -7.28 15.48
N PHE A 114 -1.01 -6.48 15.39
CA PHE A 114 -0.27 -6.00 16.56
C PHE A 114 0.25 -4.57 16.35
N PRO A 115 0.23 -3.73 17.39
CA PRO A 115 -0.48 -3.92 18.65
C PRO A 115 -2.01 -3.94 18.44
N SER A 116 -2.74 -4.71 19.26
CA SER A 116 -4.21 -4.84 19.14
C SER A 116 -4.97 -3.56 19.50
N THR A 117 -4.31 -2.62 20.19
CA THR A 117 -4.78 -1.27 20.48
C THR A 117 -4.71 -0.33 19.28
N GLY A 118 -4.03 -0.72 18.20
CA GLY A 118 -3.76 0.12 17.03
C GLY A 118 -2.50 0.98 17.16
N TYR A 119 -1.97 1.16 18.37
CA TYR A 119 -0.78 1.99 18.63
C TYR A 119 0.04 1.52 19.82
N HIS A 120 1.31 1.91 19.85
CA HIS A 120 2.19 1.78 21.03
C HIS A 120 2.15 3.05 21.85
N GLU A 121 2.11 2.91 23.18
CA GLU A 121 2.29 4.02 24.12
C GLU A 121 3.62 3.85 24.85
N VAL A 122 4.48 4.88 24.81
CA VAL A 122 5.82 4.84 25.42
C VAL A 122 6.13 6.13 26.13
N THR A 123 6.90 6.06 27.22
CA THR A 123 7.33 7.25 27.95
C THR A 123 8.85 7.33 27.96
N LEU A 124 9.38 8.46 27.47
CA LEU A 124 10.79 8.81 27.60
C LEU A 124 10.99 9.64 28.87
N SER A 125 12.03 9.34 29.64
CA SER A 125 12.36 10.04 30.88
C SER A 125 13.85 10.38 30.96
N GLY A 126 14.16 11.50 31.60
CA GLY A 126 15.53 11.93 31.87
C GLY A 126 16.06 11.43 33.22
N GLY A 127 17.33 11.67 33.48
CA GLY A 127 18.02 11.25 34.71
C GLY A 127 18.98 10.08 34.49
N SER A 128 19.72 9.71 35.54
CA SER A 128 20.69 8.60 35.50
C SER A 128 20.05 7.24 35.18
N ASP A 129 18.79 7.08 35.58
CA ASP A 129 17.99 5.86 35.37
C ASP A 129 16.83 6.11 34.38
N GLY A 130 16.90 7.20 33.61
CA GLY A 130 15.87 7.58 32.65
C GLY A 130 15.84 6.65 31.42
N ILE A 131 14.67 6.52 30.81
CA ILE A 131 14.49 5.77 29.56
C ILE A 131 14.59 6.77 28.40
N ASN A 132 15.65 6.67 27.61
CA ASN A 132 15.84 7.52 26.44
C ASN A 132 15.89 6.73 25.13
N VAL A 133 16.06 5.40 25.17
CA VAL A 133 15.99 4.54 23.99
C VAL A 133 14.90 3.50 24.21
N VAL A 134 13.92 3.46 23.31
CA VAL A 134 12.85 2.47 23.29
C VAL A 134 12.83 1.79 21.93
N GLN A 135 12.95 0.47 21.92
CA GLN A 135 13.01 -0.34 20.71
C GLN A 135 11.91 -1.41 20.73
N ASN A 136 11.80 -2.18 19.64
CA ASN A 136 10.85 -3.29 19.49
C ASN A 136 9.38 -2.87 19.53
N LEU A 137 9.07 -1.62 19.17
CA LEU A 137 7.70 -1.15 18.97
C LEU A 137 7.17 -1.65 17.63
N ASN A 138 7.02 -2.95 17.50
CA ASN A 138 6.74 -3.58 16.22
C ASN A 138 5.27 -3.46 15.82
N PHE A 139 5.01 -3.38 14.52
CA PHE A 139 3.69 -3.47 13.93
C PHE A 139 3.60 -4.73 13.08
N VAL A 140 2.57 -5.54 13.28
CA VAL A 140 2.35 -6.78 12.52
C VAL A 140 1.00 -6.70 11.85
N ASN A 141 0.97 -6.83 10.53
CA ASN A 141 -0.29 -6.80 9.78
C ASN A 141 -0.40 -8.06 8.93
N GLN A 142 -1.63 -8.43 8.64
CA GLN A 142 -1.93 -9.45 7.66
C GLN A 142 -2.60 -8.79 6.47
N GLN A 143 -2.17 -9.17 5.26
CA GLN A 143 -2.88 -8.76 4.07
C GLN A 143 -4.22 -9.48 4.06
N ASP A 144 -5.30 -8.73 3.85
CA ASP A 144 -6.63 -9.31 3.80
C ASP A 144 -6.66 -10.36 2.69
N LYS A 145 -7.05 -11.58 3.03
CA LYS A 145 -7.25 -12.62 2.03
C LYS A 145 -8.44 -12.22 1.18
N VAL A 146 -8.17 -11.65 0.01
CA VAL A 146 -9.20 -11.40 -0.99
C VAL A 146 -9.64 -12.76 -1.53
N CYS A 147 -10.78 -13.24 -1.03
CA CYS A 147 -11.48 -14.34 -1.66
C CYS A 147 -11.90 -13.87 -3.04
N TYR A 148 -11.62 -14.66 -4.06
CA TYR A 148 -12.01 -14.37 -5.42
C TYR A 148 -13.10 -15.34 -5.86
N LYS A 149 -14.09 -14.83 -6.57
CA LYS A 149 -15.06 -15.62 -7.31
C LYS A 149 -14.75 -15.51 -8.79
N GLU A 150 -14.59 -16.66 -9.44
CA GLU A 150 -14.46 -16.73 -10.90
C GLU A 150 -15.79 -16.32 -11.56
N GLU A 151 -15.70 -15.45 -12.55
CA GLU A 151 -16.84 -14.93 -13.30
C GLU A 151 -16.51 -14.81 -14.78
N THR A 152 -17.52 -15.08 -15.60
CA THR A 152 -17.50 -14.64 -17.00
C THR A 152 -17.82 -13.16 -17.05
N ALA A 153 -17.12 -12.42 -17.91
CA ALA A 153 -17.38 -11.01 -18.13
C ALA A 153 -17.53 -10.65 -19.62
N TRP A 154 -18.34 -9.63 -19.89
CA TRP A 154 -18.58 -9.10 -21.24
C TRP A 154 -18.52 -7.57 -21.25
N ALA A 155 -17.97 -7.01 -22.32
CA ALA A 155 -18.12 -5.58 -22.60
C ALA A 155 -19.59 -5.25 -22.89
N ALA A 156 -20.08 -4.16 -22.29
CA ALA A 156 -21.47 -3.73 -22.41
C ALA A 156 -21.84 -3.38 -23.85
N GLY A 157 -23.07 -3.69 -24.22
CA GLY A 157 -23.62 -3.44 -25.55
C GLY A 157 -24.91 -4.21 -25.78
N ASP A 158 -25.25 -4.42 -27.04
CA ASP A 158 -26.46 -5.11 -27.45
C ASP A 158 -26.34 -6.62 -27.25
N ARG A 159 -27.48 -7.27 -27.01
CA ARG A 159 -27.54 -8.71 -26.74
C ARG A 159 -27.43 -9.52 -28.02
N TYR A 160 -26.64 -10.60 -28.00
CA TYR A 160 -26.64 -11.59 -29.08
C TYR A 160 -28.00 -12.29 -29.21
N VAL A 161 -28.64 -12.60 -28.08
CA VAL A 161 -29.99 -13.17 -28.03
C VAL A 161 -30.83 -12.47 -26.96
N PRO A 162 -32.14 -12.23 -27.20
CA PRO A 162 -32.98 -11.51 -26.24
C PRO A 162 -33.22 -12.25 -24.91
N LYS A 163 -33.20 -13.59 -24.91
CA LYS A 163 -33.51 -14.42 -23.74
C LYS A 163 -32.48 -15.53 -23.56
N GLY A 164 -32.18 -15.87 -22.32
CA GLY A 164 -31.24 -16.94 -21.96
C GLY A 164 -29.82 -16.40 -21.79
N ASN A 165 -28.93 -16.71 -22.74
CA ASN A 165 -27.51 -16.33 -22.67
C ASN A 165 -27.34 -14.82 -22.56
N TRP A 166 -26.42 -14.39 -21.68
CA TRP A 166 -26.23 -12.99 -21.36
C TRP A 166 -25.19 -12.19 -22.15
N ALA A 167 -24.52 -12.84 -23.09
CA ALA A 167 -23.50 -12.26 -23.93
C ALA A 167 -23.98 -11.02 -24.70
N THR A 168 -23.09 -10.06 -24.79
CA THR A 168 -23.28 -8.79 -25.49
C THR A 168 -22.18 -8.56 -26.53
N TYR A 169 -22.49 -7.75 -27.52
CA TYR A 169 -21.52 -7.17 -28.43
C TYR A 169 -21.62 -5.65 -28.40
N THR A 170 -20.49 -4.98 -28.54
CA THR A 170 -20.39 -3.53 -28.49
C THR A 170 -20.30 -2.98 -29.91
N THR A 171 -21.11 -1.96 -30.21
CA THR A 171 -20.96 -1.16 -31.42
C THR A 171 -19.68 -0.33 -31.34
N TYR A 172 -18.80 -0.45 -32.33
CA TYR A 172 -17.56 0.31 -32.37
C TYR A 172 -17.85 1.79 -32.61
N LYS A 173 -17.26 2.63 -31.76
CA LYS A 173 -17.18 4.07 -31.96
C LYS A 173 -15.80 4.52 -31.49
N SER A 174 -15.11 5.28 -32.32
CA SER A 174 -13.78 5.80 -31.99
C SER A 174 -13.83 6.62 -30.70
N GLY A 175 -12.87 6.37 -29.80
CA GLY A 175 -12.75 7.04 -28.50
C GLY A 175 -13.79 6.61 -27.47
N ASN A 176 -14.68 5.67 -27.80
CA ASN A 176 -15.73 5.24 -26.88
C ASN A 176 -15.18 4.32 -25.79
N THR A 177 -15.75 4.45 -24.60
CA THR A 177 -15.50 3.58 -23.45
C THR A 177 -16.81 2.93 -23.03
N VAL A 178 -16.80 1.62 -22.83
CA VAL A 178 -17.95 0.85 -22.34
C VAL A 178 -17.57 0.07 -21.10
N THR A 179 -18.54 -0.15 -20.21
CA THR A 179 -18.37 -0.94 -18.98
C THR A 179 -18.13 -2.42 -19.30
N ILE A 180 -17.35 -3.10 -18.46
CA ILE A 180 -17.26 -4.56 -18.43
C ILE A 180 -18.12 -5.05 -17.26
N TYR A 181 -19.09 -5.91 -17.55
CA TYR A 181 -19.89 -6.57 -16.52
C TYR A 181 -19.42 -8.00 -16.33
N ALA A 182 -19.00 -8.35 -15.12
CA ALA A 182 -18.78 -9.72 -14.66
C ALA A 182 -20.05 -10.26 -14.00
N GLY A 183 -20.32 -11.56 -14.16
CA GLY A 183 -21.49 -12.19 -13.52
C GLY A 183 -22.81 -11.46 -13.78
N GLN A 184 -22.99 -10.94 -15.00
CA GLN A 184 -24.13 -10.13 -15.47
C GLN A 184 -24.27 -8.71 -14.91
N LYS A 185 -23.88 -8.45 -13.65
CA LYS A 185 -24.21 -7.18 -12.97
C LYS A 185 -23.04 -6.49 -12.28
N ILE A 186 -21.92 -7.19 -12.08
CA ILE A 186 -20.77 -6.65 -11.35
C ILE A 186 -19.99 -5.75 -12.31
N ASP A 187 -19.92 -4.46 -12.00
CA ASP A 187 -19.07 -3.53 -12.74
C ASP A 187 -17.59 -3.84 -12.45
N ALA A 188 -16.97 -4.56 -13.37
CA ALA A 188 -15.64 -5.12 -13.24
C ALA A 188 -14.56 -4.26 -13.92
N GLY A 189 -14.94 -3.22 -14.69
CA GLY A 189 -13.96 -2.46 -15.46
C GLY A 189 -14.53 -1.76 -16.68
N THR A 190 -13.63 -1.43 -17.59
CA THR A 190 -13.95 -0.75 -18.85
C THR A 190 -13.16 -1.31 -20.02
N VAL A 191 -13.76 -1.21 -21.20
CA VAL A 191 -13.09 -1.33 -22.49
C VAL A 191 -13.09 0.04 -23.16
N THR A 192 -11.94 0.51 -23.62
CA THR A 192 -11.80 1.74 -24.40
C THR A 192 -11.29 1.43 -25.80
N PHE A 193 -11.90 2.06 -26.81
CA PHE A 193 -11.53 1.91 -28.21
C PHE A 193 -10.84 3.17 -28.72
N SER A 194 -9.68 3.02 -29.34
CA SER A 194 -8.98 4.11 -30.02
C SER A 194 -9.58 4.49 -31.38
N ALA A 195 -9.13 5.61 -31.94
CA ALA A 195 -9.27 5.89 -33.36
C ALA A 195 -8.47 4.88 -34.20
N PRO A 196 -8.95 4.51 -35.39
CA PRO A 196 -8.27 3.52 -36.19
C PRO A 196 -6.98 4.10 -36.79
N VAL A 197 -5.89 3.35 -36.70
CA VAL A 197 -4.61 3.65 -37.32
C VAL A 197 -4.28 2.50 -38.25
N ASN A 198 -4.10 2.79 -39.55
CA ASN A 198 -3.83 1.77 -40.58
C ASN A 198 -4.84 0.61 -40.58
N GLY A 199 -6.13 0.93 -40.43
CA GLY A 199 -7.22 -0.05 -40.42
C GLY A 199 -7.29 -0.95 -39.18
N LYS A 200 -6.54 -0.60 -38.11
CA LYS A 200 -6.55 -1.32 -36.84
C LYS A 200 -6.98 -0.41 -35.70
N VAL A 201 -7.63 -1.00 -34.70
CA VAL A 201 -8.08 -0.34 -33.47
C VAL A 201 -7.33 -0.95 -32.30
N THR A 202 -6.75 -0.09 -31.46
CA THR A 202 -6.29 -0.47 -30.12
C THR A 202 -7.49 -0.51 -29.16
N ILE A 203 -7.62 -1.63 -28.46
CA ILE A 203 -8.61 -1.89 -27.42
C ILE A 203 -7.85 -1.99 -26.10
N THR A 204 -8.24 -1.17 -25.12
CA THR A 204 -7.65 -1.14 -23.79
C THR A 204 -8.68 -1.60 -22.76
N ILE A 205 -8.33 -2.62 -22.00
CA ILE A 205 -9.10 -3.15 -20.87
C ILE A 205 -8.47 -2.63 -19.59
N ASN A 206 -9.31 -2.05 -18.73
CA ASN A 206 -8.94 -1.68 -17.37
C ASN A 206 -9.98 -2.25 -16.41
N LEU A 207 -9.61 -3.32 -15.69
CA LEU A 207 -10.39 -3.90 -14.62
C LEU A 207 -10.23 -3.03 -13.35
N LYS A 208 -11.29 -2.95 -12.55
CA LYS A 208 -11.37 -2.11 -11.34
C LYS A 208 -12.04 -2.87 -10.20
N ASN A 209 -12.16 -2.22 -9.04
CA ASN A 209 -12.82 -2.79 -7.85
C ASN A 209 -12.20 -4.13 -7.42
N GLY A 210 -10.88 -4.26 -7.54
CA GLY A 210 -10.14 -5.49 -7.24
C GLY A 210 -10.33 -6.62 -8.25
N ALA A 211 -11.13 -6.45 -9.31
CA ALA A 211 -11.23 -7.45 -10.37
C ALA A 211 -9.91 -7.59 -11.14
N VAL A 212 -9.54 -8.82 -11.45
CA VAL A 212 -8.34 -9.17 -12.22
C VAL A 212 -8.67 -10.28 -13.21
N PHE A 213 -7.81 -10.49 -14.21
CA PHE A 213 -7.94 -11.64 -15.11
C PHE A 213 -7.84 -12.95 -14.34
N SER A 214 -8.66 -13.93 -14.71
CA SER A 214 -8.58 -15.29 -14.17
C SER A 214 -7.29 -15.98 -14.60
N ASP A 215 -6.80 -16.91 -13.78
CA ASP A 215 -5.57 -17.65 -14.02
C ASP A 215 -5.77 -18.82 -15.01
N VAL A 216 -6.53 -18.59 -16.08
CA VAL A 216 -6.83 -19.55 -17.14
C VAL A 216 -6.28 -19.06 -18.49
N GLN A 217 -5.92 -20.00 -19.36
CA GLN A 217 -5.47 -19.66 -20.71
C GLN A 217 -6.60 -19.01 -21.53
N GLU A 218 -6.20 -18.12 -22.45
CA GLU A 218 -7.11 -17.39 -23.34
C GLU A 218 -8.18 -16.58 -22.58
N ASN A 219 -7.89 -16.08 -21.38
CA ASN A 219 -8.83 -15.31 -20.56
C ASN A 219 -9.33 -14.00 -21.19
N LEU A 220 -8.80 -13.57 -22.34
CA LEU A 220 -9.38 -12.55 -23.20
C LEU A 220 -9.65 -13.12 -24.59
N LYS A 221 -10.90 -12.99 -25.06
CA LYS A 221 -11.37 -13.49 -26.36
C LYS A 221 -12.17 -12.39 -27.07
N ILE A 222 -11.78 -12.03 -28.29
CA ILE A 222 -12.40 -10.95 -29.06
C ILE A 222 -12.81 -11.47 -30.45
N GLN A 223 -14.02 -11.11 -30.87
CA GLN A 223 -14.52 -11.32 -32.22
C GLN A 223 -15.02 -10.01 -32.80
N GLY A 224 -14.46 -9.61 -33.94
CA GLY A 224 -14.96 -8.50 -34.73
C GLY A 224 -16.01 -8.93 -35.76
N TYR A 225 -16.94 -8.04 -36.06
CA TYR A 225 -18.01 -8.23 -37.04
C TYR A 225 -18.18 -6.99 -37.93
N THR A 226 -18.26 -7.19 -39.24
CA THR A 226 -18.48 -6.12 -40.23
C THR A 226 -19.95 -5.67 -40.31
N ALA A 227 -20.87 -6.51 -39.83
CA ALA A 227 -22.31 -6.25 -39.72
C ALA A 227 -22.81 -6.72 -38.35
N VAL A 228 -24.07 -6.43 -38.02
CA VAL A 228 -24.70 -6.87 -36.77
C VAL A 228 -24.50 -8.39 -36.60
N PRO A 229 -23.99 -8.86 -35.44
CA PRO A 229 -23.74 -10.27 -35.23
C PRO A 229 -25.01 -11.13 -35.36
N PRO A 230 -24.89 -12.40 -35.80
CA PRO A 230 -26.04 -13.29 -35.90
C PRO A 230 -26.73 -13.46 -34.54
N ALA A 231 -28.05 -13.46 -34.52
CA ALA A 231 -28.88 -13.59 -33.32
C ALA A 231 -28.87 -15.02 -32.74
N LYS A 232 -27.68 -15.48 -32.31
CA LYS A 232 -27.42 -16.80 -31.73
C LYS A 232 -26.40 -16.70 -30.61
N ASN A 233 -26.40 -17.69 -29.73
CA ASN A 233 -25.40 -17.75 -28.65
C ASN A 233 -23.98 -17.75 -29.24
N PRO A 234 -23.11 -16.82 -28.81
CA PRO A 234 -21.72 -16.84 -29.23
C PRO A 234 -20.98 -18.02 -28.57
N ALA A 235 -19.91 -18.46 -29.22
CA ALA A 235 -18.98 -19.44 -28.67
C ALA A 235 -17.60 -18.76 -28.54
N PRO A 236 -17.31 -18.09 -27.41
CA PRO A 236 -16.07 -17.34 -27.24
C PRO A 236 -14.80 -18.13 -27.52
N GLY A 237 -14.76 -19.42 -27.17
CA GLY A 237 -13.60 -20.30 -27.48
C GLY A 237 -13.33 -20.49 -28.98
N LYS A 238 -14.30 -20.16 -29.85
CA LYS A 238 -14.17 -20.19 -31.31
C LYS A 238 -13.95 -18.79 -31.92
N PHE A 239 -13.75 -17.76 -31.10
CA PHE A 239 -13.42 -16.43 -31.60
C PHE A 239 -12.05 -16.44 -32.27
N THR A 240 -11.95 -15.73 -33.38
CA THR A 240 -10.78 -15.78 -34.29
C THR A 240 -10.08 -14.44 -34.45
N THR A 241 -10.72 -13.32 -34.10
CA THR A 241 -10.10 -12.00 -34.24
C THR A 241 -8.92 -11.83 -33.28
N TYR A 242 -9.08 -12.25 -32.03
CA TYR A 242 -7.99 -12.27 -31.06
C TYR A 242 -8.29 -13.18 -29.87
N LYS A 243 -7.26 -13.86 -29.37
CA LYS A 243 -7.27 -14.57 -28.08
C LYS A 243 -5.92 -14.37 -27.38
N GLY A 244 -5.94 -14.18 -26.08
CA GLY A 244 -4.72 -13.95 -25.29
C GLY A 244 -4.91 -14.27 -23.82
N THR A 245 -3.80 -14.49 -23.13
CA THR A 245 -3.76 -14.74 -21.68
C THR A 245 -3.07 -13.56 -21.01
N PHE A 246 -3.75 -12.94 -20.06
CA PHE A 246 -3.25 -11.79 -19.31
C PHE A 246 -3.27 -12.07 -17.81
N SER A 247 -2.39 -11.41 -17.07
CA SER A 247 -2.42 -11.37 -15.60
C SER A 247 -2.65 -9.93 -15.13
N GLY A 248 -3.02 -9.77 -13.86
CA GLY A 248 -3.32 -8.46 -13.29
C GLY A 248 -4.65 -7.88 -13.79
N SER A 249 -4.73 -6.54 -13.84
CA SER A 249 -5.99 -5.81 -14.04
C SER A 249 -6.07 -5.03 -15.36
N SER A 250 -5.11 -5.17 -16.27
CA SER A 250 -5.15 -4.41 -17.53
C SER A 250 -4.58 -5.18 -18.71
N ALA A 251 -5.09 -4.87 -19.90
CA ALA A 251 -4.59 -5.40 -21.16
C ALA A 251 -4.75 -4.35 -22.26
N THR A 252 -3.78 -4.26 -23.16
CA THR A 252 -3.88 -3.42 -24.36
C THR A 252 -3.52 -4.26 -25.59
N ILE A 253 -4.43 -4.31 -26.55
CA ILE A 253 -4.32 -5.15 -27.75
C ILE A 253 -4.70 -4.34 -28.99
N THR A 254 -4.19 -4.73 -30.15
CA THR A 254 -4.52 -4.08 -31.43
C THR A 254 -5.08 -5.12 -32.39
N VAL A 255 -6.28 -4.87 -32.91
CA VAL A 255 -7.03 -5.76 -33.82
C VAL A 255 -7.49 -5.01 -35.07
N PRO A 256 -7.84 -5.70 -36.17
CA PRO A 256 -8.47 -5.03 -37.31
C PRO A 256 -9.75 -4.28 -36.90
N GLN A 257 -10.05 -3.19 -37.60
CA GLN A 257 -11.27 -2.42 -37.39
C GLN A 257 -12.50 -3.19 -37.86
N TYR A 258 -13.53 -3.22 -37.02
CA TYR A 258 -14.85 -3.79 -37.31
C TYR A 258 -15.96 -2.85 -36.84
N ALA A 259 -17.20 -3.08 -37.31
CA ALA A 259 -18.36 -2.30 -36.89
C ALA A 259 -18.85 -2.69 -35.49
N TYR A 260 -18.65 -3.95 -35.09
CA TYR A 260 -19.03 -4.47 -33.78
C TYR A 260 -17.95 -5.41 -33.23
N TYR A 261 -17.88 -5.50 -31.90
CA TYR A 261 -16.97 -6.40 -31.20
C TYR A 261 -17.70 -7.20 -30.11
N GLY A 262 -17.60 -8.52 -30.14
CA GLY A 262 -17.83 -9.36 -28.98
C GLY A 262 -16.54 -9.44 -28.17
N ILE A 263 -16.55 -8.97 -26.92
CA ILE A 263 -15.38 -8.95 -26.03
C ILE A 263 -15.74 -9.72 -24.78
N HIS A 264 -15.17 -10.91 -24.65
CA HIS A 264 -15.37 -11.84 -23.56
C HIS A 264 -14.11 -11.95 -22.71
N LEU A 265 -14.28 -11.92 -21.40
CA LEU A 265 -13.19 -12.10 -20.44
C LEU A 265 -13.55 -13.20 -19.45
N ASP A 266 -12.55 -13.94 -19.01
CA ASP A 266 -12.58 -14.74 -17.79
C ASP A 266 -11.87 -13.92 -16.71
N VAL A 267 -12.63 -13.50 -15.70
CA VAL A 267 -12.14 -12.64 -14.62
C VAL A 267 -12.44 -13.26 -13.27
N LYS A 268 -11.66 -12.87 -12.28
CA LYS A 268 -11.96 -13.14 -10.89
C LYS A 268 -12.23 -11.82 -10.17
N VAL A 269 -13.34 -11.77 -9.45
CA VAL A 269 -13.81 -10.59 -8.71
C VAL A 269 -13.76 -10.86 -7.21
N PRO A 270 -13.44 -9.87 -6.36
CA PRO A 270 -13.49 -10.03 -4.92
C PRO A 270 -14.87 -10.53 -4.45
N SER A 271 -14.91 -11.62 -3.70
CA SER A 271 -16.07 -12.10 -2.97
C SER A 271 -16.18 -11.31 -1.68
N ASN A 272 -17.25 -10.54 -1.51
CA ASN A 272 -17.64 -9.99 -0.20
C ASN A 272 -18.10 -11.11 0.75
#